data_AF-A0A967HU43-F1
#
_entry.id   AF-A0A967HU43-F1
#
_cell.length_a   1.000
_cell.length_b   1.000
_cell.length_c   1.000
_cell.angle_alpha   90.00
_cell.angle_beta   90.00
_cell.angle_gamma   90.00
#
_symmetry.space_group_name_H-M   'P 1'
#
loop_
_entity.id
_entity.type
_entity.pdbx_description
1 polymer ?
#
loop_
_entity_poly.entity_id
_entity_poly.type
_entity_poly.pdbx_seq_one_letter_code
_entity_poly.pdbx_strand_id
1 'polypeptide(L)'
;TLVAQQKAGAVSTLEVVPFTIRISNALVSFVAYMGKMFWPLDLAVFYPHPGSELQIWKPAAAGLFLLIISAVALWITHRYRYVLVGWLWYLGTLVPVIGLVQVGEQAMADRYTYVPLIGLFIVVVWGFADLVKGWRSRRWVVSVTAAVMLLALMAGSWLQVGYWKDSIKLFKHALDVTSNNYVAHYALGNALASQGDLVG
;
A
#
# COMPACT_ATOMS: atom_id res chain seq x y z
N THR A 1 11.26 -1.44 17.23
CA THR A 1 12.12 -0.27 17.53
C THR A 1 13.42 -0.42 16.76
N LEU A 2 13.99 0.67 16.24
CA LEU A 2 15.18 0.66 15.35
C LEU A 2 16.35 -0.17 15.93
N VAL A 3 16.56 -0.11 17.25
CA VAL A 3 17.59 -0.86 17.97
C VAL A 3 17.38 -2.39 17.89
N ALA A 4 16.14 -2.87 17.88
CA ALA A 4 15.84 -4.30 17.76
C ALA A 4 16.11 -4.82 16.34
N GLN A 5 15.90 -4.00 15.31
CA GLN A 5 16.16 -4.38 13.92
C GLN A 5 17.63 -4.29 13.55
N GLN A 6 18.37 -3.35 14.15
CA GLN A 6 19.82 -3.24 14.00
C GLN A 6 20.55 -4.46 14.60
N LYS A 7 20.06 -4.98 15.72
CA LYS A 7 20.57 -6.23 16.31
C LYS A 7 20.20 -7.50 15.52
N ALA A 8 19.10 -7.47 14.78
CA ALA A 8 18.63 -8.60 13.97
C ALA A 8 19.23 -8.63 12.54
N GLY A 9 20.12 -7.70 12.18
CA GLY A 9 20.70 -7.62 10.83
C GLY A 9 19.71 -7.24 9.72
N ALA A 10 18.48 -6.84 10.08
CA ALA A 10 17.40 -6.54 9.15
C ALA A 10 17.35 -5.07 8.69
N VAL A 11 18.30 -4.25 9.15
CA VAL A 11 18.49 -2.87 8.67
C VAL A 11 19.56 -2.92 7.60
N SER A 12 19.16 -2.87 6.33
CA SER A 12 20.11 -2.69 5.23
C SER A 12 20.79 -1.33 5.45
N THR A 13 22.09 -1.35 5.73
CA THR A 13 22.90 -0.17 6.01
C THR A 13 22.76 0.84 4.87
N LEU A 14 22.99 2.13 5.16
CA LEU A 14 22.95 3.21 4.16
C LEU A 14 23.82 2.96 2.91
N GLU A 15 24.74 2.00 3.01
CA GLU A 15 25.64 1.56 1.95
C GLU A 15 24.97 0.65 0.89
N VAL A 16 23.86 -0.03 1.21
CA VAL A 16 23.24 -1.02 0.31
C VAL A 16 22.19 -0.40 -0.63
N VAL A 17 21.48 0.65 -0.19
CA VAL A 17 20.47 1.35 -1.02
C VAL A 17 20.64 2.87 -0.91
N PRO A 18 21.11 3.54 -1.98
CA PRO A 18 21.28 4.99 -2.03
C PRO A 18 20.03 5.79 -1.67
N PHE A 19 20.21 6.93 -1.00
CA PHE A 19 19.12 7.79 -0.55
C PHE A 19 18.17 8.25 -1.69
N THR A 20 18.70 8.52 -2.88
CA THR A 20 17.92 8.87 -4.07
C THR A 20 16.94 7.77 -4.47
N ILE A 21 17.36 6.50 -4.36
CA ILE A 21 16.52 5.35 -4.66
C ILE A 21 15.40 5.24 -3.62
N ARG A 22 15.71 5.46 -2.33
CA ARG A 22 14.72 5.46 -1.25
C ARG A 22 13.65 6.53 -1.46
N ILE A 23 14.02 7.76 -1.82
CA ILE A 23 13.07 8.83 -2.15
C ILE A 23 12.22 8.42 -3.36
N SER A 24 12.85 7.90 -4.41
CA SER A 24 12.15 7.49 -5.63
C SER A 24 11.10 6.42 -5.35
N ASN A 25 11.49 5.39 -4.59
CA ASN A 25 10.58 4.35 -4.14
C ASN A 25 9.48 4.89 -3.21
N ALA A 26 9.81 5.81 -2.30
CA ALA A 26 8.84 6.42 -1.40
C ALA A 26 7.75 7.18 -2.17
N LEU A 27 8.13 8.01 -3.15
CA LEU A 27 7.16 8.74 -3.99
C LEU A 27 6.22 7.79 -4.72
N VAL A 28 6.77 6.74 -5.35
CA VAL A 28 5.95 5.73 -6.04
C VAL A 28 5.06 4.97 -5.06
N SER A 29 5.58 4.62 -3.88
CA SER A 29 4.84 3.90 -2.84
C SER A 29 3.67 4.71 -2.30
N PHE A 30 3.83 6.03 -2.10
CA PHE A 30 2.73 6.92 -1.71
C PHE A 30 1.55 6.81 -2.68
N VAL A 31 1.81 6.79 -3.98
CA VAL A 31 0.75 6.70 -5.00
C VAL A 31 0.22 5.28 -5.10
N ALA A 32 1.09 4.27 -5.02
CA ALA A 32 0.69 2.86 -5.05
C ALA A 32 -0.26 2.51 -3.89
N TYR A 33 0.02 3.00 -2.67
CA TYR A 33 -0.87 2.79 -1.53
C TYR A 33 -2.22 3.49 -1.69
N MET A 34 -2.26 4.69 -2.29
CA MET A 34 -3.53 5.34 -2.65
C MET A 34 -4.31 4.50 -3.66
N GLY A 35 -3.64 3.95 -4.68
CA GLY A 35 -4.27 3.05 -5.64
C GLY A 35 -4.87 1.80 -4.96
N LYS A 36 -4.08 1.15 -4.10
CA LYS A 36 -4.51 -0.03 -3.33
C LYS A 36 -5.65 0.24 -2.36
N MET A 37 -5.80 1.46 -1.88
CA MET A 37 -6.95 1.85 -1.06
C MET A 37 -8.27 1.71 -1.83
N PHE A 38 -8.30 2.14 -3.10
CA PHE A 38 -9.51 2.07 -3.93
C PHE A 38 -9.66 0.72 -4.62
N TRP A 39 -8.55 0.08 -4.97
CA TRP A 39 -8.53 -1.18 -5.70
C TRP A 39 -7.50 -2.14 -5.07
N PRO A 40 -7.86 -2.83 -3.97
CA PRO A 40 -6.97 -3.74 -3.25
C PRO A 40 -6.86 -5.10 -3.95
N LEU A 41 -6.60 -5.11 -5.26
CA LEU A 41 -6.22 -6.31 -6.00
C LEU A 41 -4.69 -6.46 -5.97
N ASP A 42 -4.21 -7.67 -6.28
CA ASP A 42 -2.78 -7.95 -6.44
C ASP A 42 -1.95 -7.75 -5.16
N LEU A 43 -2.54 -8.14 -4.02
CA LEU A 43 -1.87 -8.16 -2.74
C LEU A 43 -0.89 -9.34 -2.68
N ALA A 44 0.38 -9.04 -2.42
CA ALA A 44 1.47 -9.99 -2.37
C ALA A 44 2.07 -10.00 -0.98
N VAL A 45 2.49 -11.18 -0.53
CA VAL A 45 3.18 -11.35 0.76
C VAL A 45 4.50 -10.57 0.80
N PHE A 46 5.15 -10.42 -0.35
CA PHE A 46 6.44 -9.76 -0.48
C PHE A 46 6.50 -8.93 -1.77
N TYR A 47 6.80 -7.65 -1.64
CA TYR A 47 7.06 -6.75 -2.77
C TYR A 47 8.57 -6.51 -2.91
N PRO A 48 9.23 -7.09 -3.91
CA PRO A 48 10.67 -6.91 -4.09
C PRO A 48 11.01 -5.45 -4.37
N HIS A 49 12.05 -4.95 -3.69
CA HIS A 49 12.54 -3.60 -3.91
C HIS A 49 13.12 -3.47 -5.34
N PRO A 50 12.66 -2.50 -6.15
CA PRO A 50 13.04 -2.41 -7.56
C PRO A 50 14.47 -1.91 -7.81
N GLY A 51 15.25 -1.67 -6.74
CA GLY A 51 16.63 -1.20 -6.82
C GLY A 51 16.76 0.05 -7.70
N SER A 52 17.70 0.02 -8.64
CA SER A 52 17.91 1.07 -9.64
C SER A 52 17.05 0.90 -10.90
N GLU A 53 16.17 -0.11 -10.98
CA GLU A 53 15.36 -0.40 -12.16
C GLU A 53 14.12 0.49 -12.29
N LEU A 54 13.87 1.37 -11.31
CA LEU A 54 12.82 2.37 -11.39
C LEU A 54 13.10 3.37 -12.52
N GLN A 55 12.30 3.27 -13.59
CA GLN A 55 12.28 4.27 -14.65
C GLN A 55 11.97 5.66 -14.06
N ILE A 56 12.82 6.65 -14.34
CA ILE A 56 12.80 7.99 -13.74
C ILE A 56 11.45 8.70 -13.86
N TRP A 57 10.67 8.42 -14.92
CA TRP A 57 9.36 9.04 -15.10
C TRP A 57 8.35 8.63 -14.02
N LYS A 58 8.46 7.42 -13.43
CA LYS A 58 7.51 6.94 -12.41
C LYS A 58 7.60 7.78 -11.11
N PRO A 59 8.79 7.96 -10.48
CA PRO A 59 8.94 8.89 -9.36
C PRO A 59 8.58 10.33 -9.71
N ALA A 60 8.92 10.81 -10.91
CA ALA A 60 8.60 12.18 -11.33
C ALA A 60 7.09 12.41 -11.44
N ALA A 61 6.36 11.49 -12.09
CA ALA A 61 4.91 11.53 -12.20
C ALA A 61 4.24 11.40 -10.82
N ALA A 62 4.74 10.51 -9.97
CA ALA A 62 4.26 10.37 -8.60
C ALA A 62 4.47 11.65 -7.77
N GLY A 63 5.65 12.25 -7.85
CA GLY A 63 5.96 13.53 -7.20
C GLY A 63 5.05 14.66 -7.67
N LEU A 64 4.85 14.79 -8.98
CA LEU A 64 3.93 15.78 -9.55
C LEU A 64 2.49 15.57 -9.07
N PHE A 65 2.02 14.31 -9.06
CA PHE A 65 0.69 13.97 -8.56
C PHE A 65 0.49 14.34 -7.09
N LEU A 66 1.46 14.03 -6.23
CA LEU A 66 1.43 14.39 -4.80
C LEU A 66 1.46 15.92 -4.60
N LEU A 67 2.22 16.65 -5.42
CA LEU A 67 2.23 18.12 -5.39
C LEU A 67 0.88 18.70 -5.77
N ILE A 68 0.24 18.18 -6.83
CA ILE A 68 -1.09 18.60 -7.25
C ILE A 68 -2.12 18.34 -6.14
N ILE A 69 -2.14 17.14 -5.55
CA ILE A 69 -3.06 16.84 -4.44
C ILE A 69 -2.81 17.76 -3.26
N SER A 70 -1.54 18.00 -2.91
CA SER A 70 -1.19 18.90 -1.81
C SER A 70 -1.67 20.33 -2.06
N ALA A 71 -1.49 20.84 -3.28
CA ALA A 71 -1.98 22.15 -3.68
C ALA A 71 -3.51 22.23 -3.63
N VAL A 72 -4.21 21.20 -4.12
CA VAL A 72 -5.68 21.11 -4.07
C VAL A 72 -6.16 21.06 -2.61
N ALA A 73 -5.54 20.25 -1.77
CA ALA A 73 -5.88 20.12 -0.35
C ALA A 73 -5.72 21.44 0.40
N LEU A 74 -4.67 22.20 0.11
CA LEU A 74 -4.46 23.55 0.65
C LEU A 74 -5.49 24.54 0.11
N TRP A 75 -5.79 24.50 -1.19
CA TRP A 75 -6.75 25.41 -1.81
C TRP A 75 -8.18 25.24 -1.24
N ILE A 76 -8.64 24.00 -1.05
CA ILE A 76 -9.99 23.73 -0.57
C ILE A 76 -10.12 23.73 0.96
N THR A 77 -9.02 23.91 1.71
CA THR A 77 -9.02 23.88 3.18
C THR A 77 -9.93 24.96 3.80
N HIS A 78 -10.09 26.09 3.12
CA HIS A 78 -10.98 27.17 3.57
C HIS A 78 -12.43 26.70 3.72
N ARG A 79 -12.86 25.74 2.90
CA ARG A 79 -14.22 25.18 2.92
C ARG A 79 -14.28 23.81 3.58
N TYR A 80 -13.25 22.99 3.40
CA TYR A 80 -13.21 21.59 3.82
C TYR A 80 -11.91 21.29 4.58
N ARG A 81 -11.80 21.82 5.81
CA ARG A 81 -10.59 21.69 6.67
C ARG A 81 -10.14 20.24 6.87
N TYR A 82 -11.08 19.31 6.83
CA TYR A 82 -10.81 17.88 6.99
C TYR A 82 -9.99 17.28 5.86
N VAL A 83 -10.01 17.88 4.67
CA VAL A 83 -9.17 17.42 3.56
C VAL A 83 -7.71 17.62 3.92
N LEU A 84 -7.36 18.79 4.45
CA LEU A 84 -6.00 19.09 4.87
C LEU A 84 -5.57 18.20 6.04
N VAL A 85 -6.43 18.01 7.04
CA VAL A 85 -6.15 17.12 8.18
C VAL A 85 -5.90 15.69 7.71
N GLY A 86 -6.78 15.14 6.88
CA GLY A 86 -6.63 13.79 6.36
C GLY A 86 -5.40 13.63 5.48
N TRP A 87 -5.10 14.64 4.65
CA TRP A 87 -3.92 14.64 3.78
C TRP A 87 -2.61 14.70 4.56
N LEU A 88 -2.48 15.62 5.52
CA LEU A 88 -1.29 15.73 6.36
C LEU A 88 -1.11 14.52 7.27
N TRP A 89 -2.21 13.93 7.75
CA TRP A 89 -2.17 12.66 8.46
C TRP A 89 -1.58 11.55 7.59
N TYR A 90 -2.07 11.39 6.36
CA TYR A 90 -1.59 10.39 5.41
C TYR A 90 -0.09 10.56 5.14
N LEU A 91 0.35 11.77 4.79
CA LEU A 91 1.75 12.06 4.52
C LEU A 91 2.62 11.82 5.77
N GLY A 92 2.27 12.42 6.89
CA GLY A 92 3.08 12.40 8.11
C GLY A 92 3.22 11.02 8.74
N THR A 93 2.15 10.23 8.77
CA THR A 93 2.17 8.89 9.39
C THR A 93 2.81 7.83 8.50
N LEU A 94 2.88 8.04 7.19
CA LEU A 94 3.52 7.11 6.26
C LEU A 94 5.04 7.33 6.17
N VAL A 95 5.53 8.57 6.38
CA VAL A 95 6.96 8.93 6.35
C VAL A 95 7.87 7.96 7.13
N PRO A 96 7.55 7.54 8.37
CA PRO A 96 8.43 6.64 9.13
C PRO A 96 8.52 5.22 8.55
N VAL A 97 7.49 4.77 7.83
CA VAL A 97 7.33 3.37 7.39
C VAL A 97 7.49 3.19 5.89
N ILE A 98 7.57 4.27 5.10
CA ILE A 98 7.64 4.23 3.64
C ILE A 98 9.01 3.81 3.07
N GLY A 99 9.95 3.42 3.93
CA GLY A 99 11.27 2.96 3.52
C GLY A 99 12.34 4.06 3.42
N LEU A 100 12.08 5.27 3.93
CA LEU A 100 13.15 6.28 4.11
C LEU A 100 14.24 5.74 5.06
N VAL A 101 13.80 5.11 6.14
CA VAL A 101 14.63 4.17 6.91
C VAL A 101 14.30 2.77 6.39
N GLN A 102 15.12 2.27 5.47
CA GLN A 102 14.89 0.98 4.84
C GLN A 102 15.08 -0.14 5.85
N VAL A 103 14.00 -0.90 6.05
CA VAL A 103 13.94 -2.05 6.93
C VAL A 103 13.59 -3.25 6.05
N GLY A 104 14.57 -4.13 5.85
CA GLY A 104 14.48 -5.27 4.96
C GLY A 104 14.54 -4.93 3.46
N GLU A 105 14.36 -5.97 2.65
CA GLU A 105 14.51 -5.97 1.19
C GLU A 105 13.19 -5.65 0.43
N GLN A 106 12.15 -5.20 1.14
CA GLN A 106 10.82 -4.93 0.58
C GLN A 106 10.71 -3.49 0.05
N ALA A 107 10.10 -3.31 -1.12
CA ALA A 107 9.74 -1.99 -1.66
C ALA A 107 8.68 -1.29 -0.81
N MET A 108 7.66 -2.06 -0.45
CA MET A 108 6.49 -1.62 0.28
C MET A 108 5.87 -2.84 0.98
N ALA A 109 5.00 -2.60 1.96
CA ALA A 109 4.28 -3.67 2.63
C ALA A 109 2.87 -3.20 2.97
N ASP A 110 1.87 -4.04 2.70
CA ASP A 110 0.47 -3.68 2.89
C ASP A 110 0.15 -3.29 4.35
N ARG A 111 0.84 -3.91 5.32
CA ARG A 111 0.71 -3.58 6.76
C ARG A 111 1.06 -2.13 7.12
N TYR A 112 1.83 -1.42 6.30
CA TYR A 112 2.18 -0.02 6.54
C TYR A 112 1.05 0.94 6.22
N THR A 113 -0.02 0.47 5.57
CA THR A 113 -1.15 1.30 5.16
C THR A 113 -2.17 1.55 6.26
N TYR A 114 -2.22 0.73 7.32
CA TYR A 114 -3.34 0.74 8.27
C TYR A 114 -3.53 2.08 8.98
N VAL A 115 -2.45 2.67 9.51
CA VAL A 115 -2.52 3.97 10.20
C VAL A 115 -2.60 5.14 9.20
N PRO A 116 -1.83 5.15 8.10
CA PRO A 116 -1.89 6.24 7.14
C PRO A 116 -3.24 6.37 6.42
N LEU A 117 -3.87 5.27 6.04
CA LEU A 117 -5.14 5.31 5.31
C LEU A 117 -6.29 5.90 6.14
N ILE A 118 -6.18 5.96 7.48
CA ILE A 118 -7.15 6.67 8.34
C ILE A 118 -7.32 8.12 7.85
N GLY A 119 -6.23 8.78 7.49
CA GLY A 119 -6.26 10.15 6.96
C GLY A 119 -7.10 10.25 5.70
N LEU A 120 -6.87 9.35 4.74
CA LEU A 120 -7.64 9.33 3.49
C LEU A 120 -9.10 8.93 3.70
N PHE A 121 -9.40 8.02 4.64
CA PHE A 121 -10.77 7.68 4.99
C PHE A 121 -11.54 8.85 5.60
N ILE A 122 -10.90 9.71 6.40
CA ILE A 122 -11.51 10.97 6.87
C ILE A 122 -11.95 11.82 5.68
N VAL A 123 -11.07 12.00 4.70
CA VAL A 123 -11.36 12.79 3.49
C VAL A 123 -12.55 12.19 2.72
N VAL A 124 -12.55 10.88 2.50
CA VAL A 124 -13.60 10.19 1.74
C VAL A 124 -14.93 10.21 2.47
N VAL A 125 -14.96 9.87 3.77
CA VAL A 125 -16.22 9.76 4.53
C VAL A 125 -16.89 11.12 4.68
N TRP A 126 -16.12 12.16 5.05
CA TRP A 126 -16.71 13.50 5.22
C TRP A 126 -17.00 14.16 3.87
N GLY A 127 -16.13 13.95 2.86
CA GLY A 127 -16.39 14.39 1.49
C GLY A 127 -17.66 13.78 0.90
N PHE A 128 -17.87 12.47 1.09
CA PHE A 128 -19.09 11.80 0.67
C PHE A 128 -20.31 12.34 1.43
N ALA A 129 -20.21 12.51 2.75
CA ALA A 129 -21.30 13.03 3.58
C ALA A 129 -21.74 14.45 3.15
N ASP A 130 -20.79 15.31 2.81
CA ASP A 130 -21.06 16.67 2.30
C ASP A 130 -21.69 16.63 0.91
N LEU A 131 -21.23 15.72 0.03
CA LEU A 131 -21.77 15.56 -1.33
C LEU A 131 -23.26 15.15 -1.32
N VAL A 132 -23.65 14.24 -0.45
CA VAL A 132 -25.03 13.72 -0.37
C VAL A 132 -25.93 14.53 0.56
N LYS A 133 -25.43 15.60 1.18
CA LYS A 133 -26.15 16.36 2.23
C LYS A 133 -27.50 16.91 1.76
N GLY A 134 -27.59 17.32 0.49
CA GLY A 134 -28.81 17.88 -0.11
C GLY A 134 -29.78 16.86 -0.71
N TRP A 135 -29.42 15.56 -0.72
CA TRP A 135 -30.23 14.55 -1.40
C TRP A 135 -31.40 14.10 -0.54
N ARG A 136 -32.62 14.12 -1.08
CA ARG A 136 -33.84 13.64 -0.39
C ARG A 136 -33.72 12.18 0.04
N SER A 137 -33.00 11.38 -0.74
CA SER A 137 -32.78 9.95 -0.49
C SER A 137 -31.43 9.64 0.18
N ARG A 138 -30.80 10.61 0.87
CA ARG A 138 -29.46 10.45 1.48
C ARG A 138 -29.33 9.17 2.32
N ARG A 139 -30.30 8.88 3.19
CA ARG A 139 -30.25 7.70 4.06
C ARG A 139 -30.16 6.41 3.25
N TRP A 140 -30.99 6.27 2.22
CA TRP A 140 -30.97 5.14 1.31
C TRP A 140 -29.65 5.02 0.57
N VAL A 141 -29.15 6.12 0.00
CA VAL A 141 -27.88 6.12 -0.72
C VAL A 141 -26.72 5.70 0.19
N VAL A 142 -26.62 6.28 1.39
CA VAL A 142 -25.56 5.91 2.35
C VAL A 142 -25.68 4.44 2.76
N SER A 143 -26.87 3.94 3.08
CA SER A 143 -27.07 2.55 3.49
C SER A 143 -26.77 1.55 2.37
N VAL A 144 -27.22 1.82 1.15
CA VAL A 144 -26.96 0.95 0.00
C VAL A 144 -25.47 0.94 -0.33
N THR A 145 -24.82 2.11 -0.39
CA THR A 145 -23.37 2.19 -0.65
C THR A 145 -22.59 1.46 0.44
N ALA A 146 -22.95 1.63 1.72
CA ALA A 146 -22.30 0.91 2.82
C ALA A 146 -22.48 -0.62 2.72
N ALA A 147 -23.70 -1.09 2.41
CA ALA A 147 -23.98 -2.52 2.26
C ALA A 147 -23.18 -3.13 1.10
N VAL A 148 -23.15 -2.46 -0.06
CA VAL A 148 -22.37 -2.91 -1.22
C VAL A 148 -20.88 -2.96 -0.91
N MET A 149 -20.33 -1.93 -0.26
CA MET A 149 -18.92 -1.91 0.14
C MET A 149 -18.59 -3.05 1.11
N LEU A 150 -19.43 -3.31 2.11
CA LEU A 150 -19.22 -4.40 3.08
C LEU A 150 -19.25 -5.77 2.41
N LEU A 151 -20.20 -6.02 1.50
CA LEU A 151 -20.27 -7.28 0.76
C LEU A 151 -19.04 -7.49 -0.14
N ALA A 152 -18.60 -6.44 -0.84
CA ALA A 152 -17.40 -6.50 -1.66
C ALA A 152 -16.14 -6.79 -0.83
N LEU A 153 -15.96 -6.10 0.30
CA LEU A 153 -14.83 -6.33 1.21
C LEU A 153 -14.86 -7.71 1.86
N MET A 154 -16.05 -8.22 2.20
CA MET A 154 -16.24 -9.57 2.74
C MET A 154 -15.83 -10.63 1.71
N ALA A 155 -16.30 -10.51 0.47
CA ALA A 155 -15.93 -11.42 -0.62
C ALA A 155 -14.41 -11.37 -0.89
N GLY A 156 -13.83 -10.17 -0.98
CA GLY A 156 -12.39 -9.97 -1.20
C GLY A 156 -11.55 -10.57 -0.06
N SER A 157 -11.95 -10.37 1.19
CA SER A 157 -11.27 -10.93 2.36
C SER A 157 -11.34 -12.46 2.37
N TRP A 158 -12.47 -13.04 1.98
CA TRP A 158 -12.64 -14.49 1.91
C TRP A 158 -11.72 -15.12 0.85
N LEU A 159 -11.62 -14.51 -0.33
CA LEU A 159 -10.68 -14.92 -1.38
C LEU A 159 -9.23 -14.79 -0.93
N GLN A 160 -8.87 -13.66 -0.31
CA GLN A 160 -7.52 -13.41 0.19
C GLN A 160 -7.11 -14.45 1.23
N VAL A 161 -7.93 -14.68 2.27
CA VAL A 161 -7.65 -15.71 3.29
C VAL A 161 -7.52 -17.10 2.67
N GLY A 162 -8.20 -17.37 1.55
CA GLY A 162 -8.04 -18.60 0.78
C GLY A 162 -6.60 -18.85 0.31
N TYR A 163 -5.88 -17.82 -0.13
CA TYR A 163 -4.47 -17.95 -0.54
C TYR A 163 -3.55 -18.29 0.63
N TRP A 164 -3.80 -17.72 1.82
CA TRP A 164 -2.97 -17.94 3.01
C TRP A 164 -3.06 -19.35 3.59
N LYS A 165 -4.04 -20.16 3.19
CA LYS A 165 -4.19 -21.55 3.65
C LYS A 165 -3.18 -22.51 3.02
N ASP A 166 -2.61 -22.15 1.87
CA ASP A 166 -1.78 -23.04 1.07
C ASP A 166 -0.55 -22.26 0.58
N SER A 167 0.63 -22.64 1.09
CA SER A 167 1.88 -21.96 0.77
C SER A 167 2.21 -21.99 -0.72
N ILE A 168 1.85 -23.05 -1.45
CA ILE A 168 2.06 -23.11 -2.90
C ILE A 168 1.17 -22.10 -3.60
N LYS A 169 -0.13 -22.05 -3.27
CA LYS A 169 -1.05 -21.06 -3.85
C LYS A 169 -0.64 -19.63 -3.49
N LEU A 170 -0.19 -19.40 -2.26
CA LEU A 170 0.27 -18.11 -1.78
C LEU A 170 1.48 -17.60 -2.58
N PHE A 171 2.51 -18.42 -2.76
CA PHE A 171 3.72 -18.01 -3.47
C PHE A 171 3.55 -18.02 -4.99
N LYS A 172 2.72 -18.90 -5.56
CA LYS A 172 2.29 -18.80 -6.97
C LYS A 172 1.56 -17.49 -7.22
N HIS A 173 0.58 -17.14 -6.38
CA HIS A 173 -0.12 -15.86 -6.50
C HIS A 173 0.85 -14.68 -6.39
N ALA A 174 1.81 -14.71 -5.45
CA ALA A 174 2.82 -13.66 -5.34
C ALA A 174 3.67 -13.53 -6.61
N LEU A 175 4.00 -14.63 -7.30
CA LEU A 175 4.71 -14.59 -8.58
C LEU A 175 3.85 -14.06 -9.73
N ASP A 176 2.55 -14.32 -9.71
CA ASP A 176 1.64 -13.82 -10.75
C ASP A 176 1.43 -12.30 -10.64
N VAL A 177 1.43 -11.77 -9.41
CA VAL A 177 1.11 -10.36 -9.12
C VAL A 177 2.33 -9.46 -8.89
N THR A 178 3.53 -10.01 -8.90
CA THR A 178 4.79 -9.26 -8.77
C THR A 178 5.83 -9.70 -9.79
N SER A 179 6.78 -8.83 -10.09
CA SER A 179 7.89 -9.15 -11.01
C SER A 179 9.20 -9.33 -10.24
N ASN A 180 10.07 -10.22 -10.72
CA ASN A 180 11.41 -10.49 -10.14
C ASN A 180 11.38 -10.83 -8.63
N ASN A 181 10.40 -11.61 -8.20
CA ASN A 181 10.21 -11.95 -6.79
C ASN A 181 11.01 -13.19 -6.39
N TYR A 182 12.32 -13.01 -6.19
CA TYR A 182 13.25 -14.06 -5.78
C TYR A 182 12.82 -14.74 -4.47
N VAL A 183 12.21 -13.99 -3.54
CA VAL A 183 11.70 -14.52 -2.26
C VAL A 183 10.55 -15.49 -2.51
N ALA A 184 9.61 -15.14 -3.40
CA ALA A 184 8.51 -16.02 -3.77
C ALA A 184 9.00 -17.28 -4.51
N HIS A 185 9.98 -17.18 -5.41
CA HIS A 185 10.59 -18.35 -6.06
C HIS A 185 11.24 -19.29 -5.05
N TYR A 186 12.06 -18.76 -4.15
CA TYR A 186 12.73 -19.54 -3.11
C TYR A 186 11.73 -20.23 -2.19
N ALA A 187 10.71 -19.50 -1.73
CA ALA A 187 9.71 -20.04 -0.82
C ALA A 187 8.78 -21.06 -1.50
N LEU A 188 8.47 -20.88 -2.79
CA LEU A 188 7.74 -21.88 -3.58
C LEU A 188 8.54 -23.17 -3.73
N GLY A 189 9.85 -23.08 -4.02
CA GLY A 189 10.72 -24.26 -4.11
C GLY A 189 10.76 -25.05 -2.80
N ASN A 190 10.87 -24.36 -1.66
CA ASN A 190 10.81 -25.01 -0.34
C ASN A 190 9.44 -25.65 -0.07
N ALA A 191 8.35 -24.97 -0.44
CA ALA A 191 7.00 -25.50 -0.29
C ALA A 191 6.80 -26.79 -1.12
N LEU A 192 7.24 -26.81 -2.38
CA LEU A 192 7.18 -27.99 -3.25
C LEU A 192 8.05 -29.13 -2.72
N ALA A 193 9.30 -28.84 -2.32
CA ALA A 193 10.22 -29.83 -1.76
C ALA A 193 9.66 -30.49 -0.49
N SER A 194 8.99 -29.73 0.38
CA SER A 194 8.34 -30.29 1.59
C SER A 194 7.13 -31.19 1.29
N GLN A 195 6.53 -31.07 0.10
CA GLN A 195 5.50 -31.99 -0.39
C GLN A 195 6.08 -33.18 -1.18
N GLY A 196 7.41 -33.25 -1.32
CA GLY A 196 8.10 -34.30 -2.06
C GLY A 196 8.12 -34.10 -3.57
N ASP A 197 7.66 -32.95 -4.07
CA ASP A 197 7.72 -32.61 -5.49
C ASP A 197 9.03 -31.84 -5.79
N LEU A 198 10.01 -32.57 -6.32
CA LEU A 198 11.34 -32.05 -6.65
C LEU A 198 11.48 -31.68 -8.13
N VAL A 199 10.46 -31.94 -8.95
CA VAL A 199 10.51 -31.73 -10.41
C VAL A 199 9.87 -30.39 -10.80
N GLY A 200 8.87 -29.94 -10.04
CA GLY A 200 8.26 -28.61 -10.16
C GLY A 200 6.95 -28.58 -10.93
#